data_AF-A0A848N406-F1
#
_entry.id   AF-A0A848N406-F1
#
_cell.length_a   1.000
_cell.length_b   1.000
_cell.length_c   1.000
_cell.angle_alpha   90.00
_cell.angle_beta   90.00
_cell.angle_gamma   90.00
#
_symmetry.space_group_name_H-M   'P 1'
#
loop_
_entity.id
_entity.type
_entity.pdbx_description
1 polymer ?
#
loop_
_entity_poly.entity_id
_entity_poly.type
_entity_poly.pdbx_seq_one_letter_code
_entity_poly.pdbx_strand_id
1 'polypeptide(L)' 'MKKLFLCAMMGVSIMAFAKDVQAVWTSTCGVKHFTTFSDSATYQQIANAIALINERECGVKPTVTLSLN' A
#
# COMPACT_ATOMS: atom_id res chain seq x y z
N MET A 1 38.11 39.36 13.14
CA MET A 1 37.74 38.09 13.80
C MET A 1 36.44 37.59 13.19
N LYS A 2 36.48 36.50 12.42
CA LYS A 2 35.36 35.99 11.62
C LYS A 2 34.67 34.86 12.41
N LYS A 3 33.49 35.14 12.98
CA LYS A 3 32.72 34.16 13.75
C LYS A 3 31.85 33.37 12.78
N LEU A 4 32.21 32.12 12.47
CA LEU A 4 31.32 31.18 11.79
C LEU A 4 30.38 30.57 12.83
N PHE A 5 29.10 30.94 12.76
CA PHE A 5 28.03 30.22 13.45
C PHE A 5 27.64 29.02 12.59
N LEU A 6 28.13 27.83 12.97
CA LEU A 6 27.66 26.56 12.44
C LEU A 6 26.35 26.21 13.15
N CYS A 7 25.21 26.60 12.56
CA CYS A 7 23.90 26.06 12.94
C CYS A 7 23.89 24.56 12.63
N ALA A 8 23.99 23.73 13.67
CA ALA A 8 23.81 22.30 13.58
C ALA A 8 22.36 22.01 13.15
N MET A 9 22.16 21.69 11.88
CA MET A 9 20.91 21.10 11.39
C MET A 9 20.81 19.70 11.99
N MET A 10 20.18 19.58 13.16
CA MET A 10 19.76 18.29 13.69
C MET A 10 18.64 17.76 12.79
N GLY A 11 19.02 17.04 11.74
CA GLY A 11 18.09 16.30 10.89
C GLY A 11 17.47 15.17 11.70
N VAL A 12 16.21 15.34 12.10
CA VAL A 12 15.44 14.27 12.73
C VAL A 12 15.04 13.28 11.64
N SER A 13 15.77 12.18 11.52
CA SER A 13 15.38 11.05 10.65
C SER A 13 14.28 10.25 11.34
N ILE A 14 13.02 10.46 10.94
CA ILE A 14 11.89 9.68 11.43
C ILE A 14 11.79 8.42 10.55
N MET A 15 12.18 7.27 11.10
CA MET A 15 11.93 5.97 10.48
C MET A 15 10.49 5.57 10.81
N ALA A 16 9.53 6.02 10.01
CA ALA A 16 8.14 5.60 10.14
C ALA A 16 7.97 4.20 9.53
N PHE A 17 7.91 3.17 10.38
CA PHE A 17 7.50 1.83 9.96
C PHE A 17 5.97 1.85 9.76
N ALA A 18 5.51 2.04 8.53
CA ALA A 18 4.09 1.87 8.18
C ALA A 18 3.70 0.40 8.34
N LYS A 19 2.58 0.13 9.00
CA LYS A 19 2.12 -1.25 9.23
C LYS A 19 1.38 -1.72 7.97
N ASP A 20 2.05 -2.45 7.09
CA ASP A 20 1.41 -2.89 5.84
C ASP A 20 0.29 -3.92 6.12
N VAL A 21 -0.89 -3.71 5.51
CA VAL A 21 -1.97 -4.69 5.45
C VAL A 21 -1.76 -5.56 4.22
N GLN A 22 -1.61 -6.87 4.41
CA GLN A 22 -1.47 -7.82 3.30
C GLN A 22 -2.84 -8.43 2.96
N ALA A 23 -3.29 -8.25 1.71
CA ALA A 23 -4.42 -8.97 1.15
C ALA A 23 -3.94 -10.14 0.28
N VAL A 24 -4.55 -11.30 0.49
CA VAL A 24 -4.34 -12.50 -0.33
C VAL A 24 -5.61 -12.76 -1.13
N TRP A 25 -5.48 -12.84 -2.44
CA TRP A 25 -6.63 -13.02 -3.34
C TRP A 25 -6.22 -13.79 -4.59
N THR A 26 -7.21 -14.34 -5.30
CA THR A 26 -7.01 -15.05 -6.57
C THR A 26 -7.74 -14.30 -7.66
N SER A 27 -7.05 -14.01 -8.76
CA SER A 27 -7.63 -13.33 -9.92
C SER A 27 -8.63 -14.22 -10.66
N THR A 28 -9.47 -13.61 -11.49
CA THR A 28 -10.46 -14.34 -12.31
C THR A 28 -9.82 -15.24 -13.36
N CYS A 29 -8.54 -15.03 -13.67
CA CYS A 29 -7.73 -15.90 -14.53
C CYS A 29 -6.88 -16.92 -13.74
N GLY A 30 -7.12 -17.06 -12.43
CA GLY A 30 -6.56 -18.15 -11.60
C GLY A 30 -5.19 -17.86 -10.99
N VAL A 31 -4.71 -16.62 -11.03
CA VAL A 31 -3.39 -16.23 -10.47
C VAL A 31 -3.56 -15.81 -9.02
N LYS A 32 -2.69 -16.31 -8.13
CA LYS A 32 -2.69 -15.95 -6.70
C LYS A 32 -1.80 -14.73 -6.47
N HIS A 33 -2.34 -13.72 -5.77
CA HIS A 33 -1.64 -12.48 -5.45
C HIS A 33 -1.47 -12.30 -3.95
N PHE A 34 -0.35 -11.67 -3.58
CA PHE A 34 -0.07 -11.16 -2.25
C PHE A 34 0.18 -9.66 -2.41
N THR A 35 -0.82 -8.85 -2.09
CA THR A 35 -0.75 -7.39 -2.31
C THR A 35 -0.70 -6.70 -0.96
N THR A 36 0.30 -5.85 -0.77
CA THR A 36 0.45 -5.02 0.43
C THR A 36 -0.20 -3.66 0.19
N PHE A 37 -0.96 -3.21 1.19
CA PHE A 37 -1.62 -1.92 1.22
C PHE A 37 -1.16 -1.15 2.46
N SER A 38 -1.22 0.18 2.37
CA SER A 38 -1.01 1.06 3.52
C SER A 38 -2.00 0.72 4.65
N ASP A 39 -1.59 0.85 5.91
CA ASP A 39 -2.49 0.73 7.08
C ASP A 39 -3.68 1.70 7.04
N SER A 40 -3.46 2.87 6.44
CA SER A 40 -4.48 3.89 6.23
C SER A 40 -5.44 3.59 5.07
N ALA A 41 -5.21 2.54 4.28
CA ALA A 41 -6.10 2.18 3.19
C ALA A 41 -7.44 1.68 3.73
N THR A 42 -8.53 2.28 3.25
CA THR A 42 -9.88 1.79 3.57
C THR A 42 -10.16 0.49 2.83
N TYR A 43 -11.06 -0.33 3.37
CA TYR A 43 -11.50 -1.57 2.71
C TYR A 43 -12.03 -1.32 1.28
N GLN A 44 -12.69 -0.20 1.05
CA GLN A 44 -13.19 0.15 -0.27
C GLN A 44 -12.04 0.49 -1.25
N GLN A 45 -10.97 1.13 -0.77
CA GLN A 45 -9.77 1.39 -1.57
C GLN A 45 -9.05 0.08 -1.94
N ILE A 46 -8.93 -0.84 -0.98
CA ILE A 46 -8.34 -2.16 -1.21
C ILE A 46 -9.17 -2.95 -2.25
N ALA A 47 -10.49 -3.01 -2.09
CA ALA A 47 -11.39 -3.69 -3.02
C ALA A 47 -11.31 -3.11 -4.44
N ASN A 48 -11.31 -1.79 -4.57
CA ASN A 48 -11.16 -1.11 -5.87
C ASN A 48 -9.78 -1.38 -6.50
N ALA A 49 -8.71 -1.37 -5.71
CA ALA A 49 -7.38 -1.66 -6.22
C ALA A 49 -7.28 -3.09 -6.75
N ILE A 50 -7.81 -4.08 -6.02
CA ILE A 50 -7.86 -5.47 -6.46
C ILE A 50 -8.67 -5.61 -7.75
N ALA A 51 -9.84 -4.97 -7.84
CA ALA A 51 -10.68 -5.01 -9.04
C ALA A 51 -9.95 -4.43 -10.27
N LEU A 52 -9.19 -3.35 -10.10
CA LEU A 52 -8.39 -2.73 -11.17
C LEU A 52 -7.20 -3.59 -11.59
N ILE A 53 -6.54 -4.24 -10.63
CA ILE A 53 -5.44 -5.18 -10.94
C ILE A 53 -6.01 -6.34 -11.77
N ASN A 54 -7.13 -6.92 -11.34
CA ASN A 54 -7.79 -8.00 -12.06
C ASN A 54 -8.26 -7.57 -13.46
N GLU A 55 -8.76 -6.35 -13.61
CA GLU A 55 -9.16 -5.80 -14.91
C GLU A 55 -7.96 -5.67 -15.85
N ARG A 56 -6.82 -5.21 -15.33
CA ARG A 56 -5.57 -5.09 -16.11
C ARG A 56 -5.01 -6.44 -16.54
N GLU A 57 -5.08 -7.43 -15.66
CA GLU A 57 -4.45 -8.73 -15.88
C GLU A 57 -5.34 -9.71 -16.63
N CYS A 58 -6.62 -9.77 -16.27
CA CYS A 58 -7.57 -10.75 -16.80
C CYS A 58 -8.66 -10.13 -17.68
N GLY A 59 -8.69 -8.81 -17.89
CA GLY A 59 -9.69 -8.12 -18.72
C GLY A 59 -11.09 -8.03 -18.10
N VAL A 60 -11.23 -8.38 -16.81
CA VAL A 60 -12.51 -8.43 -16.10
C VAL A 60 -12.41 -7.59 -14.84
N LYS A 61 -13.42 -6.74 -14.57
CA LYS A 61 -13.50 -5.97 -13.33
C LYS A 61 -14.51 -6.60 -12.36
N PRO A 62 -14.07 -7.45 -11.42
CA PRO A 62 -14.98 -8.13 -10.50
C PRO A 62 -15.43 -7.19 -9.37
N THR A 63 -16.57 -7.52 -8.77
CA THR A 63 -16.96 -6.97 -7.47
C THR A 63 -16.17 -7.70 -6.37
N VAL A 64 -15.33 -6.98 -5.65
CA VAL A 64 -14.47 -7.54 -4.59
C VAL A 64 -15.12 -7.34 -3.23
N THR A 65 -15.30 -8.42 -2.47
CA THR A 65 -15.72 -8.39 -1.06
C THR A 65 -14.55 -8.84 -0.19
N LEU A 66 -14.20 -8.06 0.82
CA LEU A 66 -13.11 -8.38 1.73
C LEU A 66 -13.64 -9.14 2.95
N SER A 67 -12.98 -10.24 3.29
CA SER A 67 -13.23 -10.98 4.53
C SER A 67 -12.02 -10.81 5.44
N LEU A 68 -12.28 -10.34 6.65
CA LEU A 68 -11.28 -10.24 7.71
C LEU A 68 -11.38 -11.53 8.52
N ASN A 69 -10.39 -12.41 8.37
CA ASN A 69 -10.21 -13.56 9.27
C ASN A 69 -9.44 -13.13 10.52
#